data_AF-A0A433UJT5-F1
#
_entry.id   AF-A0A433UJT5-F1
#
_cell.length_a   1.000
_cell.length_b   1.000
_cell.length_c   1.000
_cell.angle_alpha   90.00
_cell.angle_beta   90.00
_cell.angle_gamma   90.00
#
_symmetry.space_group_name_H-M   'P 1'
#
loop_
_entity.id
_entity.type
_entity.pdbx_description
1 polymer ?
#
loop_
_entity_poly.entity_id
_entity_poly.type
_entity_poly.pdbx_seq_one_letter_code
_entity_poly.pdbx_strand_id
1 'polypeptide(L)'
;MRYRSYGRQGKYSLIAAVKFVSFTFFFGTLICGGFYTGSFMISYVTSSLNTIHPTSIPGIKQDKCLSTGKVWRDDKCWDYQHNPTF
;
A
#
# COMPACT_ATOMS: atom_id res chain seq x y z
N MET A 1 -54.58 -26.38 -35.08
CA MET A 1 -54.35 -25.96 -33.68
C MET A 1 -53.34 -24.82 -33.69
N ARG A 2 -53.70 -23.61 -33.24
CA ARG A 2 -52.76 -22.48 -33.15
C ARG A 2 -52.11 -22.48 -31.77
N TYR A 3 -50.80 -22.72 -31.72
CA TYR A 3 -50.01 -22.67 -30.50
C TYR A 3 -49.80 -21.18 -30.13
N ARG A 4 -50.39 -20.72 -29.01
CA ARG A 4 -50.08 -19.40 -28.45
C ARG A 4 -48.85 -19.55 -27.56
N SER A 5 -47.72 -19.04 -28.04
CA SER A 5 -46.51 -18.93 -27.22
C SER A 5 -46.73 -17.87 -26.15
N TYR A 6 -46.96 -18.31 -24.91
CA TYR A 6 -47.03 -17.44 -23.74
C TYR A 6 -45.60 -17.00 -23.37
N GLY A 7 -45.11 -16.00 -24.09
CA GLY A 7 -43.88 -15.29 -23.73
C GLY A 7 -44.11 -14.56 -22.40
N ARG A 8 -43.70 -15.18 -21.29
CA ARG A 8 -43.74 -14.58 -19.95
C ARG A 8 -42.64 -13.52 -19.88
N GLN A 9 -42.92 -12.31 -20.38
CA GLN A 9 -42.06 -11.15 -20.19
C GLN A 9 -42.10 -10.75 -18.71
N GLY A 10 -41.08 -11.14 -17.96
CA GLY A 10 -40.82 -10.55 -16.66
C GLY A 10 -40.56 -9.06 -16.85
N LYS A 11 -41.49 -8.21 -16.46
CA LYS A 11 -41.27 -6.76 -16.42
C LYS A 11 -40.34 -6.47 -15.25
N TYR A 12 -39.03 -6.61 -15.48
CA TYR A 12 -38.03 -6.16 -14.51
C TYR A 12 -38.27 -4.67 -14.29
N SER A 13 -38.41 -4.25 -13.04
CA SER A 13 -38.58 -2.82 -12.73
C SER A 13 -37.30 -2.10 -13.09
N LEU A 14 -37.29 -1.38 -14.22
CA LEU A 14 -36.17 -0.57 -14.68
C LEU A 14 -35.66 0.36 -13.57
N ILE A 15 -36.57 0.88 -12.75
CA ILE A 15 -36.25 1.73 -11.60
C ILE A 15 -35.43 0.95 -10.55
N ALA A 16 -35.79 -0.31 -10.27
CA ALA A 16 -35.04 -1.15 -9.35
C ALA A 16 -33.64 -1.50 -9.90
N ALA A 17 -33.54 -1.77 -11.20
CA ALA A 17 -32.26 -2.03 -11.85
C ALA A 17 -31.34 -0.82 -11.82
N VAL A 18 -31.85 0.38 -12.14
CA VAL A 18 -31.08 1.63 -12.09
C VAL A 18 -30.59 1.94 -10.68
N LYS A 19 -31.44 1.74 -9.67
CA LYS A 19 -31.05 1.90 -8.27
C LYS A 19 -29.94 0.94 -7.85
N PHE A 20 -30.04 -0.32 -8.27
CA PHE A 20 -29.03 -1.33 -7.96
C PHE A 20 -27.68 -0.99 -8.61
N VAL A 21 -27.69 -0.61 -9.90
CA VAL A 21 -26.46 -0.21 -10.62
C VAL A 21 -25.83 1.04 -10.02
N SER A 22 -26.64 2.04 -9.65
CA SER A 22 -26.13 3.25 -9.00
C SER A 22 -25.49 2.94 -7.64
N PHE A 23 -26.13 2.08 -6.84
CA PHE A 23 -25.60 1.63 -5.56
C PHE A 23 -24.28 0.88 -5.72
N THR A 24 -24.21 -0.13 -6.61
CA THR A 24 -22.97 -0.90 -6.79
C THR A 24 -21.83 -0.05 -7.32
N PHE A 25 -22.10 0.93 -8.20
CA PHE A 25 -21.09 1.87 -8.67
C PHE A 25 -20.55 2.77 -7.55
N PHE A 26 -21.44 3.31 -6.70
CA PHE A 26 -21.03 4.18 -5.60
C PHE A 26 -20.18 3.43 -4.55
N PHE A 27 -20.62 2.26 -4.12
CA PHE A 27 -19.85 1.46 -3.16
C PHE A 27 -18.58 0.89 -3.79
N GLY A 28 -18.61 0.49 -5.05
CA GLY A 28 -17.42 0.03 -5.77
C GLY A 28 -16.34 1.11 -5.85
N THR A 29 -16.72 2.34 -6.19
CA THR A 29 -15.78 3.47 -6.23
C THR A 29 -15.23 3.84 -4.86
N LEU A 30 -16.06 3.83 -3.80
CA LEU A 30 -15.61 4.05 -2.43
C LEU A 30 -14.62 2.98 -1.95
N ILE A 31 -14.91 1.69 -2.20
CA ILE A 31 -14.03 0.60 -1.79
C ILE A 31 -12.71 0.67 -2.56
N CYS A 32 -12.75 0.83 -3.88
CA CYS A 32 -11.54 0.96 -4.69
C CYS A 32 -10.72 2.18 -4.27
N GLY A 33 -11.34 3.37 -4.20
CA GLY A 33 -10.66 4.61 -3.80
C GLY A 33 -10.07 4.53 -2.39
N GLY A 34 -10.81 3.97 -1.44
CA GLY A 34 -10.35 3.73 -0.08
C GLY A 34 -9.16 2.77 -0.03
N PHE A 35 -9.22 1.67 -0.78
CA PHE A 35 -8.13 0.69 -0.86
C PHE A 35 -6.86 1.30 -1.47
N TYR A 36 -6.97 2.03 -2.58
CA TYR A 36 -5.82 2.69 -3.21
C TYR A 36 -5.18 3.74 -2.29
N THR A 37 -6.00 4.57 -1.65
CA THR A 37 -5.49 5.60 -0.74
C THR A 37 -4.83 4.96 0.49
N GLY A 38 -5.47 3.95 1.08
CA GLY A 38 -4.92 3.23 2.23
C GLY A 38 -3.62 2.51 1.92
N SER A 39 -3.56 1.78 0.80
CA SER A 39 -2.35 1.07 0.36
C SER A 39 -1.21 2.02 0.02
N PHE A 40 -1.49 3.18 -0.57
CA PHE A 40 -0.50 4.23 -0.80
C PHE A 40 0.06 4.77 0.52
N MET A 41 -0.79 5.10 1.49
CA MET A 41 -0.35 5.58 2.81
C MET A 41 0.48 4.55 3.56
N ILE A 42 0.07 3.27 3.54
CA ILE A 42 0.85 2.18 4.13
C ILE A 42 2.21 2.06 3.45
N SER A 43 2.26 2.08 2.12
CA SER A 43 3.51 2.00 1.37
C SER A 43 4.45 3.17 1.68
N TYR A 44 3.91 4.37 1.84
CA TYR A 44 4.67 5.55 2.22
C TYR A 44 5.29 5.40 3.62
N VAL A 45 4.50 4.96 4.61
CA VAL A 45 4.98 4.72 5.98
C VAL A 45 6.03 3.61 5.99
N THR A 46 5.78 2.49 5.31
CA THR A 46 6.74 1.39 5.20
C THR A 46 8.02 1.84 4.52
N SER A 47 7.96 2.66 3.47
CA SER A 47 9.14 3.22 2.83
C SER A 47 9.92 4.11 3.80
N SER A 48 9.24 4.98 4.56
CA SER A 48 9.88 5.84 5.56
C SER A 48 10.51 5.08 6.73
N LEU A 49 9.99 3.91 7.08
CA LEU A 49 10.60 3.06 8.11
C LEU A 49 11.80 2.26 7.56
N ASN A 50 11.79 1.92 6.27
CA ASN A 50 12.87 1.16 5.63
C ASN A 50 14.01 2.04 5.11
N THR A 51 13.89 3.37 5.16
CA THR A 51 15.02 4.27 4.89
C THR A 51 15.98 4.27 6.08
N ILE A 52 16.74 3.19 6.22
CA ILE A 52 17.96 3.17 7.01
C ILE A 52 18.98 3.96 6.19
N HIS A 53 19.22 5.22 6.56
CA HIS A 53 20.34 5.97 6.00
C HIS A 53 21.55 5.75 6.92
N PRO A 54 22.48 4.87 6.55
CA PRO A 54 23.62 4.60 7.41
C PRO A 54 24.45 5.87 7.57
N THR A 55 24.82 6.19 8.80
CA THR A 55 25.64 7.35 9.11
C THR A 55 27.09 6.91 9.28
N SER A 56 28.02 7.65 8.66
CA SER A 56 29.45 7.39 8.85
C SER A 56 29.94 8.11 10.10
N ILE A 57 30.51 7.37 11.05
CA ILE A 57 31.08 7.93 12.29
C ILE A 57 32.56 8.25 12.06
N PRO A 58 32.96 9.54 12.04
CA PRO A 58 34.36 9.91 11.88
C PRO A 58 35.16 9.62 13.16
N GLY A 59 36.43 9.23 13.01
CA GLY A 59 37.40 9.15 14.11
C GLY A 59 37.41 7.84 14.92
N ILE A 60 36.60 6.84 14.56
CA ILE A 60 36.66 5.50 15.16
C ILE A 60 37.64 4.63 14.38
N LYS A 61 38.50 3.88 15.09
CA LYS A 61 39.39 2.88 14.50
C LYS A 61 38.65 1.57 14.19
N GLN A 62 39.13 0.82 13.21
CA GLN A 62 38.49 -0.42 12.72
C GLN A 62 38.20 -1.44 13.83
N ASP A 63 39.13 -1.64 14.75
CA ASP A 63 39.03 -2.54 15.90
C ASP A 63 37.83 -2.19 16.81
N LYS A 64 37.69 -0.91 17.14
CA LYS A 64 36.58 -0.40 17.96
C LYS A 64 35.24 -0.41 17.21
N CYS A 65 35.27 -0.24 15.89
CA CYS A 65 34.04 -0.30 15.08
C CYS A 65 33.45 -1.72 15.10
N LEU A 66 34.29 -2.72 14.84
CA LEU A 66 33.88 -4.12 14.78
C LEU A 66 33.48 -4.66 16.16
N SER A 67 34.14 -4.22 17.23
CA SER A 67 33.78 -4.63 18.60
C SER A 67 32.39 -4.13 19.04
N THR A 68 31.89 -3.07 18.41
CA THR A 68 30.56 -2.50 18.69
C THR A 68 29.48 -3.12 17.79
N GLY A 69 29.82 -4.09 16.94
CA GLY A 69 28.89 -4.71 15.98
C GLY A 69 28.54 -3.81 14.79
N LYS A 70 29.32 -2.75 14.54
CA LYS A 70 29.14 -1.84 13.40
C LYS A 70 29.96 -2.31 12.20
N VAL A 71 29.63 -1.81 11.01
CA VAL A 71 30.28 -2.25 9.76
C VAL A 71 31.39 -1.28 9.37
N TRP A 72 32.58 -1.80 9.09
CA TRP A 72 33.68 -1.03 8.52
C TRP A 72 33.65 -1.07 6.99
N ARG A 73 33.59 0.09 6.32
CA ARG A 73 33.62 0.21 4.84
C ARG A 73 34.17 1.58 4.45
N ASP A 74 35.02 1.64 3.42
CA ASP A 74 35.61 2.88 2.88
C ASP A 74 36.37 3.71 3.93
N ASP A 75 37.20 3.05 4.75
CA ASP A 75 37.92 3.65 5.89
C ASP A 75 37.05 4.41 6.89
N LYS A 76 35.77 4.05 6.94
CA LYS A 76 34.78 4.64 7.85
C LYS A 76 33.99 3.55 8.57
N CYS A 77 33.58 3.88 9.79
CA CYS A 77 32.64 3.06 10.55
C CYS A 77 31.21 3.47 10.21
N TRP A 78 30.39 2.54 9.76
CA TRP A 78 29.00 2.76 9.38
C TRP A 78 28.04 2.24 10.44
N ASP A 79 27.12 3.12 10.84
CA ASP A 79 26.05 2.81 11.77
C ASP A 79 24.72 2.70 11.03
N TYR A 80 24.14 1.49 11.06
CA TYR A 80 22.85 1.17 10.44
C TYR A 80 21.70 1.17 11.46
N GLN A 81 21.99 1.40 12.74
CA GLN A 81 20.95 1.45 13.79
C GLN A 81 20.26 2.80 13.88
N HIS A 82 20.86 3.87 13.34
CA HIS A 82 20.37 5.23 13.49
C HIS A 82 19.95 5.83 12.15
N ASN A 83 18.72 6.32 12.11
CA ASN A 83 18.19 7.12 10.99
C ASN A 83 18.54 8.60 11.25
N PRO A 84 19.18 9.32 10.32
CA PRO A 84 19.55 10.72 10.46
C PRO A 84 18.36 11.69 10.57
N THR A 85 17.12 11.20 10.44
CA THR A 85 15.92 12.02 10.67
C THR A 85 15.53 12.20 12.15
N PHE A 86 16.30 11.68 13.11
CA PHE A 86 16.12 11.95 14.55
C PHE A 86 17.45 12.01 15.32
#